data_AF-A0A2S9FN98-F1
#
_entry.id   AF-A0A2S9FN98-F1
#
_cell.length_a   1.000
_cell.length_b   1.000
_cell.length_c   1.000
_cell.angle_alpha   90.00
_cell.angle_beta   90.00
_cell.angle_gamma   90.00
#
_symmetry.space_group_name_H-M   'P 1'
#
loop_
_entity.id
_entity.type
_entity.pdbx_description
1 polymer ?
#
loop_
_entity_poly.entity_id
_entity_poly.type
_entity_poly.pdbx_seq_one_letter_code
_entity_poly.pdbx_strand_id
1 'polypeptide(L)' 'MTADAAWWKSAVVYQIYPRSFADSNGDGVGDLGGIISRLEHLQSLG' A
#
# COMPACT_ATOMS: atom_id res chain seq x y z
N MET A 1 1.95 -10.51 32.54
CA MET A 1 1.15 -10.34 31.32
C MET A 1 1.79 -9.20 30.55
N THR A 2 2.52 -9.49 29.48
CA THR A 2 3.03 -8.44 28.57
C THR A 2 1.82 -7.80 27.91
N ALA A 3 1.67 -6.48 28.05
CA ALA A 3 0.64 -5.76 27.30
C ALA A 3 0.92 -5.98 25.80
N ASP A 4 -0.06 -6.50 25.06
CA ASP A 4 0.02 -6.55 23.60
C ASP A 4 0.32 -5.12 23.11
N ALA A 5 1.53 -4.92 22.59
CA ALA A 5 1.93 -3.64 22.06
C ALA A 5 1.04 -3.36 20.83
N ALA A 6 0.28 -2.27 20.88
CA ALA A 6 -0.65 -1.96 19.80
C ALA A 6 0.12 -1.79 18.48
N TRP A 7 -0.19 -2.62 17.47
CA TRP A 7 0.55 -2.74 16.21
C TRP A 7 0.81 -1.39 15.50
N TRP A 8 -0.17 -0.47 15.58
CA TRP A 8 -0.10 0.84 14.93
C TRP A 8 0.97 1.77 15.54
N LYS A 9 1.45 1.48 16.75
CA LYS A 9 2.54 2.25 17.38
C LYS A 9 3.92 1.94 16.80
N SER A 10 4.06 0.82 16.10
CA SER A 10 5.33 0.35 15.53
C SER A 10 5.26 0.00 14.05
N ALA A 11 4.10 0.16 13.40
CA ALA A 11 3.92 -0.14 11.99
C ALA A 11 4.52 0.95 11.08
N VAL A 12 5.04 0.52 9.94
CA VAL A 12 5.43 1.42 8.83
C VAL A 12 4.20 1.64 7.95
N VAL A 13 3.84 2.90 7.73
CA VAL A 13 2.64 3.27 6.96
C VAL A 13 3.04 3.88 5.63
N TYR A 14 2.60 3.27 4.53
CA TYR A 14 2.74 3.82 3.18
C TYR A 14 1.45 4.52 2.76
N GLN A 15 1.52 5.84 2.59
CA GLN A 15 0.43 6.61 2.01
C GLN A 15 0.55 6.61 0.48
N ILE A 16 -0.44 6.05 -0.18
CA ILE A 16 -0.49 5.97 -1.64
C ILE A 16 -1.48 7.01 -2.16
N TYR A 17 -1.09 7.77 -3.18
CA TYR A 17 -1.99 8.62 -3.94
C TYR A 17 -2.48 7.88 -5.19
N PRO A 18 -3.73 7.35 -5.22
CA PRO A 18 -4.13 6.33 -6.19
C PRO A 18 -3.99 6.76 -7.65
N ARG A 19 -4.43 7.99 -7.99
CA ARG A 19 -4.45 8.50 -9.36
C ARG A 19 -3.09 8.60 -10.05
N SER A 20 -2.00 8.56 -9.29
CA SER A 20 -0.64 8.67 -9.84
C SER A 20 0.23 7.47 -9.49
N PHE A 21 -0.33 6.41 -8.93
CA PHE A 21 0.45 5.27 -8.44
C PHE A 21 0.64 4.19 -9.52
N ALA A 22 -0.46 3.60 -10.00
CA ALA A 22 -0.42 2.58 -11.02
C ALA A 22 -1.77 2.52 -11.76
N ASP A 23 -1.73 2.59 -13.08
CA ASP A 23 -2.87 2.46 -13.99
C ASP A 23 -2.90 1.00 -14.51
N SER A 24 -4.06 0.35 -14.44
CA SER A 24 -4.25 -1.04 -14.87
C SER A 24 -5.00 -1.18 -16.20
N ASN A 25 -5.65 -0.12 -16.69
CA ASN A 25 -6.53 -0.16 -17.85
C ASN A 25 -6.05 0.73 -19.04
N GLY A 26 -5.01 1.55 -18.82
CA GLY A 26 -4.38 2.38 -19.83
C GLY A 26 -5.06 3.73 -20.09
N ASP A 27 -5.94 4.19 -19.20
CA ASP A 27 -6.61 5.49 -19.31
C ASP A 27 -5.76 6.69 -18.83
N GLY A 28 -4.57 6.42 -18.28
CA GLY A 28 -3.63 7.41 -17.77
C GLY A 28 -3.88 7.84 -16.33
N VAL A 29 -4.84 7.24 -15.64
CA VAL A 29 -5.19 7.51 -14.25
C VAL A 29 -5.02 6.24 -13.43
N GLY A 30 -4.27 6.35 -12.33
CA GLY A 30 -4.08 5.22 -11.45
C GLY A 30 -5.38 4.78 -10.76
N ASP A 31 -5.52 3.47 -10.60
CA ASP A 31 -6.75 2.82 -10.16
C ASP A 31 -6.49 1.74 -9.08
N LEU A 32 -7.56 1.16 -8.53
CA LEU A 32 -7.45 0.15 -7.49
C LEU A 32 -6.84 -1.17 -8.01
N GLY A 33 -7.06 -1.52 -9.27
CA GLY A 33 -6.43 -2.70 -9.90
C GLY A 33 -4.92 -2.55 -9.98
N GLY A 34 -4.45 -1.34 -10.31
CA GLY A 34 -3.04 -0.97 -10.29
C GLY A 34 -2.43 -1.10 -8.89
N ILE A 35 -3.13 -0.62 -7.85
CA ILE A 35 -2.67 -0.79 -6.46
C ILE A 35 -2.55 -2.28 -6.09
N ILE A 36 -3.56 -3.09 -6.40
CA ILE A 36 -3.56 -4.53 -6.11
C ILE A 36 -2.35 -5.23 -6.76
N SER A 37 -2.04 -4.90 -8.02
CA SER A 37 -0.90 -5.47 -8.74
C SER A 37 0.48 -5.13 -8.13
N ARG A 38 0.55 -4.15 -7.22
CA ARG A 38 1.78 -3.67 -6.58
C ARG A 38 1.86 -4.04 -5.10
N LEU A 39 0.92 -4.80 -4.55
CA LEU A 39 0.93 -5.22 -3.14
C LEU A 39 2.17 -6.03 -2.77
N GLU A 40 2.62 -6.93 -3.65
CA GLU A 40 3.87 -7.68 -3.44
C GLU A 40 5.09 -6.75 -3.35
N HIS A 41 5.12 -5.69 -4.16
CA HIS A 41 6.18 -4.70 -4.09
C HIS A 41 6.14 -3.94 -2.76
N LEU A 42 4.96 -3.50 -2.31
CA LEU A 42 4.81 -2.80 -1.02
C LEU A 42 5.24 -3.68 0.15
N GLN A 43 4.89 -4.97 0.13
CA GLN A 43 5.33 -5.94 1.13
C GLN A 43 6.85 -6.12 1.13
N SER A 44 7.50 -6.07 -0.04
CA SER A 44 8.97 -6.20 -0.11
C SER A 44 9.73 -5.03 0.53
N LEU A 45 9.05 -3.91 0.81
CA LEU A 45 9.66 -2.72 1.41
C LEU A 45 9.74 -2.78 2.95
N GLY A 46 8.90 -3.59 3.62
CA GLY A 46 8.89 -3.78 5.08
C GLY A 46 7.49 -3.76 5.69
#